data_AF-A0AAN7ZXN8-F1
#
_entry.id   AF-A0AAN7ZXN8-F1
#
_cell.length_a   1.000
_cell.length_b   1.000
_cell.length_c   1.000
_cell.angle_alpha   90.00
_cell.angle_beta   90.00
_cell.angle_gamma   90.00
#
_symmetry.space_group_name_H-M   'P 1'
#
loop_
_entity.id
_entity.type
_entity.pdbx_description
1 polymer ?
#
loop_
_entity_poly.entity_id
_entity_poly.type
_entity_poly.pdbx_seq_one_letter_code
_entity_poly.pdbx_strand_id
1 'polypeptide(L)'
;MIKFALKTGIALGTVYYAADQGLWKDSHETLKLYDKMCEAASPYVDQAKGHLPFEIPHLPKSNQTSYIVKQTWNKGVSATCMFLADLPHNISKWTKSGVNLAMSNEEIKKLFSSFGISPAIENKENK
;
A
#
# COMPACT_ATOMS: atom_id res chain seq x y z
N MET A 1 13.78 -8.02 -16.99
CA MET A 1 12.39 -8.53 -17.14
C MET A 1 12.16 -9.87 -16.41
N ILE A 2 13.01 -10.89 -16.55
CA ILE A 2 12.81 -12.21 -15.89
C ILE A 2 12.70 -12.12 -14.35
N LYS A 3 13.58 -11.34 -13.69
CA LYS A 3 13.52 -11.12 -12.23
C LYS A 3 12.20 -10.47 -11.79
N PHE A 4 11.63 -9.61 -12.62
CA PHE A 4 10.34 -8.98 -12.35
C PHE A 4 9.21 -10.00 -12.50
N ALA A 5 9.21 -10.77 -13.60
CA ALA A 5 8.22 -11.84 -13.82
C ALA A 5 8.24 -12.89 -12.69
N LEU A 6 9.41 -13.30 -12.21
CA LEU A 6 9.53 -14.25 -11.10
C LEU A 6 8.96 -13.67 -9.79
N LYS A 7 9.33 -12.43 -9.44
CA LYS A 7 8.80 -11.76 -8.25
C LYS A 7 7.29 -11.57 -8.31
N THR A 8 6.79 -11.13 -9.47
CA THR A 8 5.36 -10.95 -9.71
C THR A 8 4.62 -12.29 -9.70
N GLY A 9 5.19 -13.34 -10.27
CA GLY A 9 4.63 -14.69 -10.23
C GLY A 9 4.51 -15.24 -8.81
N ILE A 10 5.54 -15.07 -7.98
CA ILE A 10 5.49 -15.46 -6.56
C ILE A 10 4.42 -14.64 -5.83
N ALA A 11 4.39 -13.32 -6.02
CA ALA A 11 3.41 -12.45 -5.37
C ALA A 11 1.97 -12.83 -5.75
N LEU A 12 1.69 -13.00 -7.06
CA LEU A 12 0.39 -13.42 -7.56
C LEU A 12 0.00 -14.81 -7.08
N GLY A 13 0.96 -15.76 -7.04
CA GLY A 13 0.73 -17.10 -6.52
C GLY A 13 0.33 -17.09 -5.04
N THR A 14 1.02 -16.30 -4.22
CA THR A 14 0.67 -16.13 -2.80
C THR A 14 -0.71 -15.52 -2.62
N VAL A 15 -1.04 -14.49 -3.41
CA VAL A 15 -2.37 -13.85 -3.37
C VAL A 15 -3.45 -14.84 -3.82
N TYR A 16 -3.21 -15.61 -4.87
CA TYR A 16 -4.15 -16.62 -5.37
C TYR A 16 -4.41 -17.71 -4.33
N TYR A 17 -3.35 -18.22 -3.70
CA TYR A 17 -3.46 -19.21 -2.62
C TYR A 17 -4.24 -18.64 -1.43
N ALA A 18 -3.97 -17.40 -1.02
CA ALA A 18 -4.71 -16.74 0.05
C ALA A 18 -6.20 -16.54 -0.30
N ALA A 19 -6.50 -16.21 -1.56
CA ALA A 19 -7.87 -16.13 -2.03
C ALA A 19 -8.56 -17.50 -2.00
N ASP A 20 -7.87 -18.57 -2.41
CA ASP A 20 -8.43 -19.92 -2.41
C ASP A 20 -8.74 -20.44 -1.00
N GLN A 21 -7.88 -20.13 -0.03
CA GLN A 21 -8.09 -20.39 1.41
C GLN A 21 -9.29 -19.65 2.01
N GLY A 22 -9.94 -18.76 1.25
CA GLY A 22 -11.14 -18.06 1.69
C GLY A 22 -10.87 -16.75 2.44
N LEU A 23 -9.62 -16.28 2.44
CA LEU A 23 -9.26 -15.00 3.07
C LEU A 23 -9.89 -13.79 2.34
N TRP A 24 -10.13 -13.93 1.03
CA TRP A 24 -10.71 -12.89 0.16
C TRP A 24 -12.06 -13.29 -0.47
N LYS A 25 -12.65 -14.40 -0.02
CA LYS A 25 -13.96 -14.89 -0.50
C LYS A 25 -15.09 -14.26 0.32
N ASP A 26 -16.21 -14.95 0.47
CA ASP A 26 -17.34 -14.45 1.24
C ASP A 26 -17.02 -14.32 2.73
N SER A 27 -17.68 -13.35 3.37
CA SER A 27 -17.50 -13.09 4.81
C SER A 27 -17.67 -14.36 5.66
N HIS A 28 -18.56 -15.27 5.27
CA HIS A 28 -18.78 -16.53 5.99
C HIS A 28 -17.61 -17.52 5.85
N GLU A 29 -16.95 -17.58 4.69
CA GLU A 29 -15.78 -18.43 4.50
C GLU A 29 -14.56 -17.88 5.24
N THR A 30 -14.37 -16.56 5.21
CA THR A 30 -13.30 -15.89 5.97
C THR A 30 -13.50 -16.05 7.48
N LEU A 31 -14.73 -15.98 7.98
CA LEU A 31 -15.04 -16.24 9.39
C LEU A 31 -14.75 -17.70 9.79
N LYS A 32 -15.09 -18.67 8.95
CA LYS A 32 -14.72 -20.08 9.17
C LYS A 32 -13.21 -20.29 9.19
N LEU A 33 -12.47 -19.61 8.32
CA LEU A 33 -11.01 -19.64 8.33
C LEU A 33 -10.45 -19.04 9.64
N TYR A 34 -11.02 -17.92 10.08
CA TYR A 34 -10.65 -17.27 11.34
C TYR A 34 -10.90 -18.18 12.56
N ASP A 35 -12.07 -18.82 12.61
CA ASP A 35 -12.41 -19.75 13.71
C ASP A 35 -11.44 -20.94 13.74
N LYS A 36 -11.13 -21.54 12.58
CA LYS A 36 -10.11 -22.60 12.46
C LYS A 36 -8.73 -22.15 12.92
N MET A 37 -8.34 -20.92 12.59
CA MET A 37 -7.07 -20.35 13.05
C MET A 37 -7.07 -20.15 14.57
N CYS A 38 -8.18 -19.72 15.15
CA CYS A 38 -8.33 -19.58 16.61
C CYS A 38 -8.29 -20.94 17.31
N GLU A 39 -8.96 -21.96 16.76
CA GLU A 39 -8.90 -23.33 17.27
C GLU A 39 -7.48 -23.91 17.21
N ALA A 40 -6.78 -23.72 16.10
CA ALA A 40 -5.39 -24.15 15.95
C ALA A 40 -4.42 -23.37 16.86
N ALA A 41 -4.71 -22.11 17.15
CA ALA A 41 -3.91 -21.28 18.04
C ALA A 41 -4.22 -21.52 19.53
N SER A 42 -5.42 -21.99 19.87
CA SER A 42 -5.88 -22.24 21.24
C SER A 42 -4.87 -23.00 22.12
N PRO A 43 -4.30 -24.15 21.71
CA PRO A 43 -3.35 -24.88 22.56
C PRO A 43 -2.06 -24.10 22.84
N TYR A 44 -1.64 -23.23 21.91
CA TYR A 44 -0.44 -22.40 22.09
C TYR A 44 -0.71 -21.18 22.98
N VAL A 45 -1.90 -20.59 22.87
CA VAL A 45 -2.34 -19.49 23.75
C VAL A 45 -2.44 -19.99 25.19
N ASP A 46 -2.94 -21.20 25.41
CA ASP A 46 -3.04 -21.77 26.77
C ASP A 46 -1.66 -22.15 27.35
N GLN A 47 -0.71 -22.60 26.53
CA GLN A 47 0.69 -22.78 26.95
C GLN A 47 1.40 -21.45 27.22
N ALA A 48 1.07 -20.40 26.47
CA ALA A 48 1.64 -19.06 26.67
C ALA A 48 1.08 -18.36 27.91
N LYS A 49 -0.21 -18.55 28.24
CA LYS A 49 -0.80 -18.02 29.49
C LYS A 49 -0.07 -18.49 30.75
N GLY A 50 0.55 -19.67 30.73
CA GLY A 50 1.32 -20.18 31.86
C GLY A 50 2.64 -19.45 32.13
N HIS A 51 3.17 -18.70 31.16
CA HIS A 51 4.50 -18.06 31.26
C HIS A 51 4.48 -16.53 31.21
N LEU A 52 3.33 -15.90 30.96
CA LEU A 52 3.23 -14.44 30.84
C LEU A 52 2.45 -13.81 32.01
N PRO A 53 2.99 -12.76 32.67
CA PRO A 53 2.36 -12.11 33.82
C PRO A 53 1.22 -11.13 33.44
N PHE A 54 0.70 -11.17 32.21
CA PHE A 54 -0.36 -10.29 31.74
C PHE A 54 -1.54 -11.07 31.17
N GLU A 55 -2.77 -10.59 31.41
CA GLU A 55 -3.98 -11.14 30.78
C GLU A 55 -3.94 -10.91 29.28
N ILE A 56 -3.94 -11.99 28.52
CA ILE A 56 -4.02 -11.93 27.06
C ILE A 56 -5.42 -11.41 26.70
N PRO A 57 -5.53 -10.26 25.99
CA PRO A 57 -6.83 -9.72 25.62
C PRO A 57 -7.58 -10.73 24.76
N HIS A 58 -8.86 -10.92 25.10
CA HIS A 58 -9.77 -11.81 24.39
C HIS A 58 -9.78 -11.46 22.91
N LEU A 59 -9.56 -12.45 22.04
CA LEU A 59 -9.60 -12.25 20.60
C LEU A 59 -10.93 -11.57 20.22
N PRO A 60 -10.88 -10.50 19.41
CA PRO A 60 -12.08 -9.74 19.07
C PRO A 60 -13.14 -10.66 18.47
N LYS A 61 -14.37 -10.55 18.98
CA LYS A 61 -15.48 -11.37 18.48
C LYS A 61 -15.62 -11.15 16.98
N SER A 62 -15.88 -12.24 16.26
CA SER A 62 -15.79 -12.33 14.80
C SER A 62 -16.64 -11.28 14.04
N ASN A 63 -17.73 -10.81 14.66
CA ASN A 63 -18.57 -9.71 14.21
C ASN A 63 -17.91 -8.31 14.28
N GLN A 64 -17.12 -8.02 15.32
CA GLN A 64 -16.35 -6.78 15.42
C GLN A 64 -15.17 -6.76 14.43
N THR A 65 -14.55 -7.91 14.20
CA THR A 65 -13.45 -8.08 13.25
C THR A 65 -13.90 -7.79 11.82
N SER A 66 -15.09 -8.25 11.42
CA SER A 66 -15.68 -7.95 10.11
C SER A 66 -15.87 -6.45 9.88
N TYR A 67 -16.34 -5.71 10.89
CA TYR A 67 -16.50 -4.26 10.80
C TYR A 67 -15.16 -3.55 10.61
N ILE A 68 -14.14 -3.93 11.39
CA ILE A 68 -12.80 -3.32 11.32
C ILE A 68 -12.13 -3.56 9.97
N VAL A 69 -12.26 -4.77 9.44
CA VAL A 69 -11.71 -5.12 8.12
C VAL A 69 -12.41 -4.30 7.04
N LYS A 70 -13.75 -4.20 7.06
CA LYS A 70 -14.52 -3.41 6.09
C LYS A 70 -14.12 -1.93 6.08
N GLN A 71 -14.03 -1.29 7.25
CA GLN A 71 -13.64 0.12 7.32
C GLN A 71 -12.21 0.35 6.81
N THR A 72 -11.29 -0.56 7.11
CA THR A 72 -9.88 -0.43 6.71
C THR A 72 -9.74 -0.64 5.21
N TRP A 73 -10.44 -1.62 4.66
CA TRP A 73 -10.53 -1.84 3.22
C TRP A 73 -11.06 -0.61 2.49
N ASN A 74 -12.21 -0.07 2.93
CA ASN A 74 -12.82 1.11 2.31
C ASN A 74 -11.91 2.34 2.38
N LYS A 75 -11.22 2.56 3.52
CA LYS A 75 -10.22 3.62 3.65
C LYS A 75 -9.05 3.41 2.67
N GLY A 76 -8.58 2.17 2.53
CA GLY A 76 -7.52 1.81 1.59
C GLY A 76 -7.90 2.07 0.14
N VAL A 77 -9.10 1.63 -0.28
CA VAL A 77 -9.65 1.90 -1.62
C VAL A 77 -9.76 3.40 -1.85
N SER A 78 -10.36 4.14 -0.92
CA SER A 78 -10.50 5.60 -1.02
C SER A 78 -9.14 6.29 -1.15
N ALA A 79 -8.17 5.95 -0.31
CA ALA A 79 -6.84 6.55 -0.34
C ALA A 79 -6.10 6.25 -1.65
N THR A 80 -6.26 5.04 -2.19
CA THR A 80 -5.64 4.66 -3.46
C THR A 80 -6.27 5.42 -4.63
N CYS A 81 -7.60 5.53 -4.68
CA CYS A 81 -8.28 6.32 -5.70
C CYS A 81 -7.94 7.81 -5.60
N MET A 82 -7.85 8.36 -4.39
CA MET A 82 -7.39 9.74 -4.17
C MET A 82 -5.95 9.93 -4.64
N PHE A 83 -5.05 9.01 -4.31
CA PHE A 83 -3.66 9.05 -4.79
C PHE A 83 -3.58 9.02 -6.32
N LEU A 84 -4.37 8.15 -6.97
CA LEU A 84 -4.43 8.10 -8.44
C LEU A 84 -5.00 9.38 -9.04
N ALA A 85 -5.99 10.00 -8.39
CA ALA A 85 -6.55 11.29 -8.81
C ALA A 85 -5.52 12.43 -8.66
N ASP A 86 -4.72 12.41 -7.59
CA ASP A 86 -3.67 13.39 -7.32
C ASP A 86 -2.37 13.11 -8.10
N LEU A 87 -2.29 11.97 -8.79
CA LEU A 87 -1.10 11.50 -9.48
C LEU A 87 -0.61 12.48 -10.57
N PRO A 88 -1.47 13.04 -11.45
CA PRO A 88 -1.06 14.05 -12.41
C PRO A 88 -0.48 15.31 -11.76
N HIS A 89 -1.04 15.73 -10.62
CA HIS A 89 -0.57 16.88 -9.87
C HIS A 89 0.81 16.62 -9.24
N ASN A 90 0.99 15.46 -8.62
CA ASN A 90 2.26 15.05 -8.01
C ASN A 90 3.36 14.86 -9.06
N ILE A 91 3.05 14.24 -10.22
CA ILE A 91 4.00 14.13 -11.33
C ILE A 91 4.41 15.51 -11.81
N SER A 92 3.47 16.42 -12.06
CA SER A 92 3.80 17.79 -12.51
C SER A 92 4.72 18.50 -11.52
N LYS A 93 4.44 18.38 -10.21
CA LYS A 93 5.28 18.96 -9.15
C LYS A 93 6.69 18.36 -9.13
N TRP A 94 6.81 17.03 -9.22
CA TRP A 94 8.11 16.35 -9.26
C TRP A 94 8.90 16.66 -10.51
N THR A 95 8.25 16.70 -11.67
CA THR A 95 8.87 17.11 -12.94
C THR A 95 9.38 18.55 -12.85
N LYS A 96 8.55 19.50 -12.37
CA LYS A 96 8.97 20.89 -12.17
C LYS A 96 10.15 21.00 -11.20
N SER A 97 10.11 20.27 -10.09
CA SER A 97 11.22 20.24 -9.11
C SER A 97 12.49 19.66 -9.70
N GLY A 98 12.39 18.56 -10.46
CA GLY A 98 13.53 17.92 -11.11
C GLY A 98 14.16 18.81 -12.18
N VAL A 99 13.34 19.47 -12.99
CA VAL A 99 13.80 20.47 -13.97
C VAL A 99 14.46 21.65 -13.26
N ASN A 100 13.87 22.17 -12.19
CA ASN A 100 14.46 23.29 -11.44
C ASN A 100 15.82 22.91 -10.83
N LEU A 101 15.94 21.72 -10.23
CA LEU A 101 17.22 21.20 -9.73
C LEU A 101 18.24 21.03 -10.86
N ALA A 102 17.84 20.50 -12.02
CA ALA A 102 18.73 20.36 -13.17
C ALA A 102 19.20 21.74 -13.69
N MET A 103 18.32 22.72 -13.76
CA MET A 103 18.60 24.08 -14.26
C MET A 103 19.37 24.95 -13.26
N SER A 104 19.48 24.53 -12.00
CA SER A 104 20.37 25.15 -11.01
C SER A 104 21.87 24.93 -11.30
N ASN A 105 22.19 23.95 -12.16
CA ASN A 105 23.55 23.68 -12.61
C ASN A 105 23.88 24.49 -13.88
N GLU A 106 24.93 25.32 -13.82
CA GLU A 106 25.43 26.16 -14.91
C GLU A 106 25.71 25.39 -16.21
N GLU A 107 26.30 24.20 -16.11
CA GLU A 107 26.65 23.35 -17.27
C GLU A 107 25.39 22.85 -17.99
N ILE A 108 24.41 22.39 -17.20
CA ILE A 108 23.14 21.89 -17.72
C ILE A 108 22.34 23.03 -18.34
N LYS A 109 22.33 24.20 -17.69
CA LYS A 109 21.68 25.41 -18.23
C LYS A 109 22.26 25.82 -19.59
N LYS A 110 23.59 25.79 -19.74
CA LYS A 110 24.27 26.06 -21.02
C LYS A 110 23.92 25.01 -22.08
N LEU A 111 23.93 23.73 -21.72
CA LEU A 111 23.51 22.64 -22.61
C LEU A 111 22.06 22.80 -23.08
N PHE A 112 21.11 23.09 -22.20
CA PHE A 112 19.71 23.29 -22.62
C PHE A 112 19.54 24.53 -23.51
N SER A 113 20.29 25.61 -23.24
CA SER A 113 20.27 26.80 -24.09
C SER A 113 20.85 26.58 -25.49
N SER A 114 21.81 25.67 -25.64
CA SER A 114 22.41 25.35 -26.95
C SER A 114 21.46 24.56 -27.87
N PHE A 115 20.44 23.90 -27.30
CA PHE A 115 19.36 23.25 -28.06
C PHE A 115 18.27 24.22 -28.54
N GLY A 116 18.40 25.53 -28.31
CA GLY A 116 17.39 26.53 -28.70
C GLY A 116 16.09 26.46 -27.89
N ILE A 117 16.05 25.64 -26.84
CA ILE A 117 14.91 25.51 -25.92
C ILE A 117 15.09 26.56 -24.83
N SER A 118 14.40 27.70 -24.96
CA SER A 118 14.31 28.67 -23.86
C SER A 118 13.40 28.07 -22.77
N PRO A 119 13.87 27.94 -21.52
CA PRO A 119 13.05 27.39 -20.45
C PRO A 119 11.94 28.39 -20.12
N ALA A 120 10.73 28.14 -20.62
CA ALA A 120 9.53 28.82 -20.18
C ALA A 120 9.20 28.37 -18.75
N ILE A 121 9.90 28.92 -17.77
CA ILE A 121 9.45 28.91 -16.37
C ILE A 121 8.41 30.01 -16.29
N GLU A 122 7.16 29.69 -16.64
CA GLU A 122 6.03 30.58 -16.41
C GLU A 122 5.79 30.67 -14.90
N ASN A 123 6.41 31.67 -14.26
CA ASN A 123 6.04 32.14 -12.93
C ASN A 123 4.61 32.70 -13.02
N LYS A 124 3.61 31.86 -12.78
CA LYS A 124 2.31 32.35 -12.31
C LYS A 124 2.37 32.44 -10.79
N GLU A 125 2.97 33.52 -10.30
CA GLU A 125 2.59 34.08 -9.00
C GLU A 125 1.12 34.49 -9.11
N ASN A 126 0.24 33.76 -8.42
CA ASN A 126 -1.13 34.17 -8.20
C ASN A 126 -1.29 34.48 -6.71
N LYS A 127 -1.47 35.78 -6.47
CA LYS A 127 -2.03 36.48 -5.30
C LYS A 127 -1.10 36.91 -4.18
#